data_AF-A0A4R4XS42-F1
#
_entry.id   AF-A0A4R4XS42-F1
#
_cell.length_a   1.000
_cell.length_b   1.000
_cell.length_c   1.000
_cell.angle_alpha   90.00
_cell.angle_beta   90.00
_cell.angle_gamma   90.00
#
_symmetry.space_group_name_H-M   'P 1'
#
loop_
_entity.id
_entity.type
_entity.pdbx_description
1 polymer ?
#
loop_
_entity_poly.entity_id
_entity_poly.type
_entity_poly.pdbx_seq_one_letter_code
_entity_poly.pdbx_strand_id
1 'polypeptide(L)'
;GLGGRGAVRLLEHDPDSGSMLLERLATTSLSSVDDDVAAARILAGLLARLSAVPAPPGVRRLSDIAAAMLTDAPEAYARLSDPAQRRLLVHCAGAVEELRGEAGDRLLHWDLHYDNVLAAQREPWLAIDPQPLAGDPCFELMPALHNRWDDVVATGDVAAAVRRRFEAMIEVLGLNRQRAAGWTLGRVLQNCLWDIEDGETELNDVQVAVAEALIDWGP
;
A
#
# COMPACT_ATOMS: atom_id res chain seq x y z
N GLY A 1 1.78 -12.41 15.71
CA GLY A 1 1.72 -10.95 15.95
C GLY A 1 3.07 -10.32 15.66
N LEU A 2 3.10 -9.04 15.23
CA LEU A 2 4.29 -8.26 14.83
C LEU A 2 5.33 -7.98 15.95
N GLY A 3 5.27 -8.71 17.07
CA GLY A 3 6.29 -8.69 18.12
C GLY A 3 6.57 -7.32 18.76
N GLY A 4 5.67 -6.35 18.63
CA GLY A 4 5.87 -4.98 19.15
C GLY A 4 6.95 -4.18 18.43
N ARG A 5 7.41 -4.59 17.24
CA ARG A 5 8.42 -3.86 16.45
C ARG A 5 7.71 -2.88 15.53
N GLY A 6 7.47 -1.66 16.01
CA GLY A 6 6.74 -0.63 15.25
C GLY A 6 5.24 -0.87 15.10
N ALA A 7 4.68 -1.94 15.66
CA ALA A 7 3.24 -2.20 15.67
C ALA A 7 2.71 -2.39 17.09
N VAL A 8 1.39 -2.22 17.22
CA VAL A 8 0.63 -2.47 18.45
C VAL A 8 0.85 -3.90 18.96
N ARG A 9 1.02 -4.05 20.27
CA ARG A 9 1.14 -5.37 20.92
C ARG A 9 -0.23 -5.99 21.11
N LEU A 10 -0.35 -7.25 20.68
CA LEU A 10 -1.42 -8.15 21.10
C LEU A 10 -1.10 -8.69 22.50
N LEU A 11 -1.96 -8.41 23.47
CA LEU A 11 -1.82 -8.83 24.86
C LEU A 11 -2.56 -10.16 25.10
N GLU A 12 -3.75 -10.30 24.53
CA GLU A 12 -4.59 -11.49 24.63
C GLU A 12 -5.45 -11.63 23.37
N HIS A 13 -5.82 -12.86 23.01
CA HIS A 13 -6.68 -13.15 21.88
C HIS A 13 -7.56 -14.36 22.21
N ASP A 14 -8.85 -14.22 21.94
CA ASP A 14 -9.82 -15.30 22.02
C ASP A 14 -10.09 -15.85 20.61
N PRO A 15 -9.64 -17.07 20.29
CA PRO A 15 -9.80 -17.66 18.96
C PRO A 15 -11.26 -17.99 18.61
N ASP A 16 -12.14 -18.17 19.60
CA ASP A 16 -13.54 -18.57 19.33
C ASP A 16 -14.38 -17.37 18.88
N SER A 17 -14.16 -16.20 19.49
CA SER A 17 -14.84 -14.95 19.11
C SER A 17 -14.06 -14.09 18.12
N GLY A 18 -12.76 -14.34 17.96
CA GLY A 18 -11.84 -13.47 17.22
C GLY A 18 -11.50 -12.16 17.98
N SER A 19 -11.92 -12.03 19.23
CA SER A 19 -11.66 -10.82 20.03
C SER A 19 -10.18 -10.68 20.37
N MET A 20 -9.67 -9.45 20.33
CA MET A 20 -8.28 -9.13 20.65
C MET A 20 -8.19 -8.07 21.74
N LEU A 21 -7.31 -8.28 22.71
CA LEU A 21 -6.87 -7.27 23.66
C LEU A 21 -5.54 -6.70 23.19
N LEU A 22 -5.52 -5.41 22.87
CA LEU A 22 -4.35 -4.70 22.37
C LEU A 22 -3.77 -3.75 23.43
N GLU A 23 -2.48 -3.41 23.32
CA GLU A 23 -1.92 -2.33 24.12
C GLU A 23 -2.65 -1.01 23.84
N ARG A 24 -2.89 -0.23 24.90
CA ARG A 24 -3.61 1.04 24.79
C ARG A 24 -2.74 2.11 24.14
N LEU A 25 -3.25 2.71 23.07
CA LEU A 25 -2.63 3.83 22.36
C LEU A 25 -3.38 5.15 22.63
N ALA A 26 -2.82 6.27 22.17
CA ALA A 26 -3.55 7.53 22.09
C ALA A 26 -4.51 7.53 20.88
N THR A 27 -5.40 8.52 20.82
CA THR A 27 -6.33 8.70 19.68
C THR A 27 -5.76 9.56 18.56
N THR A 28 -4.58 10.17 18.76
CA THR A 28 -3.90 10.99 17.76
C THR A 28 -3.29 10.09 16.70
N SER A 29 -3.70 10.27 15.44
CA SER A 29 -3.12 9.56 14.30
C SER A 29 -1.99 10.35 13.65
N LEU A 30 -1.17 9.66 12.85
CA LEU A 30 -0.10 10.29 12.07
C LEU A 30 -0.66 11.30 11.05
N SER A 31 -1.95 11.22 10.71
CA SER A 31 -2.65 12.19 9.88
C SER A 31 -2.66 13.59 10.48
N SER A 32 -2.45 13.73 11.79
CA SER A 32 -2.37 15.04 12.46
C SER A 32 -1.01 15.73 12.30
N VAL A 33 -0.04 15.12 11.60
CA VAL A 33 1.26 15.74 11.32
C VAL A 33 1.13 16.62 10.09
N ASP A 34 1.26 17.94 10.26
CA ASP A 34 1.04 18.92 9.19
C ASP A 34 1.97 18.71 7.97
N ASP A 35 3.25 18.43 8.22
CA ASP A 35 4.22 18.13 7.17
C ASP A 35 4.01 16.72 6.64
N ASP A 36 3.37 16.66 5.47
CA ASP A 36 3.05 15.43 4.75
C ASP A 36 4.29 14.59 4.39
N VAL A 37 5.40 15.21 4.01
CA VAL A 37 6.63 14.46 3.69
C VAL A 37 7.25 13.89 4.96
N ALA A 38 7.18 14.63 6.08
CA ALA A 38 7.60 14.10 7.38
C ALA A 38 6.72 12.92 7.82
N ALA A 39 5.40 13.00 7.61
CA ALA A 39 4.48 11.90 7.88
C ALA A 39 4.80 10.66 7.03
N ALA A 40 5.02 10.84 5.71
CA ALA A 40 5.42 9.77 4.80
C ALA A 40 6.72 9.07 5.25
N ARG A 41 7.72 9.85 5.71
CA ARG A 41 8.99 9.29 6.22
C ARG A 41 8.81 8.51 7.52
N ILE A 42 7.98 8.99 8.44
CA ILE A 42 7.66 8.25 9.68
C ILE A 42 6.99 6.92 9.35
N LEU A 43 5.99 6.93 8.46
CA LEU A 43 5.29 5.74 8.01
C LEU A 43 6.25 4.76 7.31
N ALA A 44 7.09 5.24 6.40
CA ALA A 44 8.10 4.40 5.74
C ALA A 44 9.09 3.77 6.75
N GLY A 45 9.45 4.51 7.80
CA GLY A 45 10.25 3.97 8.89
C GLY A 45 9.56 2.85 9.68
N LEU A 46 8.23 2.87 9.79
CA LEU A 46 7.45 1.77 10.36
C LEU A 46 7.44 0.57 9.41
N LEU A 47 7.12 0.79 8.13
CA LEU A 47 7.16 -0.25 7.10
C LEU A 47 8.51 -0.97 7.09
N ALA A 48 9.63 -0.23 7.13
CA ALA A 48 10.98 -0.81 7.14
C ALA A 48 11.20 -1.78 8.31
N ARG A 49 10.62 -1.49 9.49
CA ARG A 49 10.72 -2.38 10.66
C ARG A 49 9.80 -3.60 10.54
N LEU A 50 8.61 -3.43 9.98
CA LEU A 50 7.63 -4.50 9.78
C LEU A 50 8.14 -5.50 8.73
N SER A 51 8.67 -5.01 7.62
CA SER A 51 9.14 -5.81 6.50
C SER A 51 10.57 -6.33 6.66
N ALA A 52 11.24 -6.08 7.79
CA ALA A 52 12.58 -6.56 8.08
C ALA A 52 12.65 -8.09 8.30
N VAL A 53 11.50 -8.73 8.53
CA VAL A 53 11.38 -10.17 8.79
C VAL A 53 10.57 -10.86 7.69
N PRO A 54 10.84 -12.15 7.42
CA PRO A 54 9.96 -12.94 6.56
C PRO A 54 8.58 -13.09 7.23
N ALA A 55 7.54 -13.22 6.41
CA ALA A 55 6.20 -13.53 6.87
C ALA A 55 6.17 -14.94 7.50
N PRO A 56 5.42 -15.14 8.60
CA PRO A 56 5.21 -16.47 9.16
C PRO A 56 4.57 -17.44 8.15
N PRO A 57 4.79 -18.76 8.31
CA PRO A 57 4.08 -19.76 7.53
C PRO A 57 2.56 -19.61 7.64
N GLY A 58 1.85 -19.86 6.53
CA GLY A 58 0.39 -19.76 6.47
C GLY A 58 -0.17 -18.36 6.18
N VAL A 59 0.67 -17.33 6.18
CA VAL A 59 0.28 -16.01 5.65
C VAL A 59 0.11 -16.10 4.13
N ARG A 60 -0.98 -15.54 3.61
CA ARG A 60 -1.25 -15.43 2.17
C ARG A 60 -0.10 -14.73 1.43
N ARG A 61 0.10 -15.04 0.15
CA ARG A 61 1.29 -14.61 -0.61
C ARG A 61 0.96 -13.63 -1.72
N LEU A 62 1.84 -12.64 -1.92
CA LEU A 62 1.74 -11.69 -3.03
C LEU A 62 1.77 -12.37 -4.38
N SER A 63 2.48 -13.50 -4.52
CA SER A 63 2.50 -14.29 -5.76
C SER A 63 1.11 -14.76 -6.16
N ASP A 64 0.30 -15.16 -5.19
CA ASP A 64 -1.04 -15.72 -5.44
C ASP A 64 -2.01 -14.59 -5.77
N ILE A 65 -1.89 -13.47 -5.06
CA ILE A 65 -2.62 -12.24 -5.35
C ILE A 65 -2.27 -11.71 -6.75
N ALA A 66 -0.99 -11.67 -7.12
CA ALA A 66 -0.54 -11.24 -8.45
C ALA A 66 -1.11 -12.13 -9.56
N ALA A 67 -1.12 -13.45 -9.36
CA ALA A 67 -1.73 -14.38 -10.30
C ALA A 67 -3.24 -14.16 -10.45
N ALA A 68 -3.95 -13.90 -9.34
CA ALA A 68 -5.38 -13.57 -9.37
C ALA A 68 -5.62 -12.26 -10.14
N MET A 69 -4.90 -11.18 -9.82
CA MET A 69 -5.03 -9.90 -10.51
C MET A 69 -4.89 -10.03 -12.04
N LEU A 70 -3.94 -10.84 -12.51
CA LEU A 70 -3.73 -11.08 -13.93
C LEU A 70 -4.82 -11.94 -14.58
N THR A 71 -5.44 -12.82 -13.80
CA THR A 71 -6.59 -13.62 -14.24
C THR A 71 -7.83 -12.74 -14.41
N ASP A 72 -8.01 -11.76 -13.53
CA ASP A 72 -9.20 -10.90 -13.49
C ASP A 72 -9.10 -9.70 -14.46
N ALA A 73 -7.88 -9.25 -14.79
CA ALA A 73 -7.63 -8.09 -15.63
C ALA A 73 -8.35 -8.10 -17.01
N PRO A 74 -8.47 -9.23 -17.75
CA PRO A 74 -9.22 -9.26 -19.01
C PRO A 74 -10.71 -8.97 -18.85
N GLU A 75 -11.33 -9.43 -17.76
CA GLU A 75 -12.74 -9.15 -17.49
C GLU A 75 -12.94 -7.68 -17.12
N ALA A 76 -12.09 -7.15 -16.25
CA ALA A 76 -12.10 -5.73 -15.89
C ALA A 76 -11.92 -4.82 -17.11
N TYR A 77 -11.00 -5.17 -18.02
CA TYR A 77 -10.81 -4.47 -19.29
C TYR A 77 -12.10 -4.38 -20.11
N ALA A 78 -12.89 -5.46 -20.17
CA ALA A 78 -14.13 -5.51 -20.93
C ALA A 78 -15.24 -4.62 -20.33
N ARG A 79 -15.22 -4.42 -19.00
CA ARG A 79 -16.21 -3.59 -18.27
C ARG A 79 -15.94 -2.09 -18.38
N LEU A 80 -14.68 -1.67 -18.50
CA LEU A 80 -14.33 -0.26 -18.65
C LEU A 80 -14.85 0.32 -19.97
N SER A 81 -15.39 1.54 -19.94
CA SER A 81 -15.93 2.22 -21.13
C SER A 81 -14.87 3.06 -21.87
N ASP A 82 -13.95 3.69 -21.14
CA ASP A 82 -12.92 4.58 -21.68
C ASP A 82 -11.68 3.82 -22.21
N PRO A 83 -11.32 3.98 -23.50
CA PRO A 83 -10.09 3.43 -24.07
C PRO A 83 -8.79 3.86 -23.35
N ALA A 84 -8.74 5.05 -22.75
CA ALA A 84 -7.55 5.51 -22.01
C ALA A 84 -7.37 4.74 -20.71
N GLN A 85 -8.42 4.60 -19.92
CA GLN A 85 -8.43 3.79 -18.70
C GLN A 85 -8.12 2.31 -18.98
N ARG A 86 -8.63 1.76 -20.08
CA ARG A 86 -8.27 0.41 -20.54
C ARG A 86 -6.77 0.25 -20.79
N ARG A 87 -6.11 1.24 -21.41
CA ARG A 87 -4.65 1.22 -21.64
C ARG A 87 -3.88 1.29 -20.32
N LEU A 88 -4.34 2.12 -19.39
CA LEU A 88 -3.73 2.24 -18.07
C LEU A 88 -3.82 0.91 -17.30
N LEU A 89 -5.00 0.28 -17.28
CA LEU A 89 -5.21 -1.04 -16.67
C LEU A 89 -4.25 -2.10 -17.25
N VAL A 90 -4.12 -2.15 -18.58
CA VAL A 90 -3.20 -3.06 -19.27
C VAL A 90 -1.75 -2.79 -18.88
N HIS A 91 -1.35 -1.52 -18.76
CA HIS A 91 -0.01 -1.16 -18.33
C HIS A 91 0.27 -1.63 -16.89
N CYS A 92 -0.67 -1.39 -15.96
CA CYS A 92 -0.53 -1.87 -14.59
C CYS A 92 -0.47 -3.41 -14.51
N ALA A 93 -1.26 -4.12 -15.32
CA ALA A 93 -1.17 -5.58 -15.45
C ALA A 93 0.18 -6.05 -16.01
N GLY A 94 0.74 -5.34 -17.00
CA GLY A 94 2.09 -5.59 -17.50
C GLY A 94 3.16 -5.50 -16.42
N ALA A 95 3.12 -4.46 -15.59
CA ALA A 95 4.05 -4.30 -14.47
C ALA A 95 3.95 -5.45 -13.45
N VAL A 96 2.73 -5.94 -13.17
CA VAL A 96 2.53 -7.11 -12.31
C VAL A 96 3.09 -8.39 -12.94
N GLU A 97 2.86 -8.60 -14.24
CA GLU A 97 3.38 -9.78 -14.96
C GLU A 97 4.90 -9.84 -14.92
N GLU A 98 5.59 -8.71 -15.05
CA GLU A 98 7.05 -8.64 -14.96
C GLU A 98 7.57 -8.96 -13.55
N LEU A 99 6.88 -8.47 -12.51
CA LEU A 99 7.38 -8.54 -11.14
C LEU A 99 6.94 -9.80 -10.36
N ARG A 100 5.85 -10.48 -10.77
CA ARG A 100 5.27 -11.59 -10.00
C ARG A 100 6.22 -12.75 -9.73
N GLY A 101 7.23 -12.95 -10.60
CA GLY A 101 8.25 -14.00 -10.44
C GLY A 101 9.15 -13.80 -9.22
N GLU A 102 9.22 -12.57 -8.71
CA GLU A 102 10.06 -12.18 -7.57
C GLU A 102 9.22 -11.55 -6.46
N ALA A 103 7.98 -11.99 -6.27
CA ALA A 103 7.02 -11.37 -5.35
C ALA A 103 7.41 -11.36 -3.85
N GLY A 104 8.59 -11.87 -3.47
CA GLY A 104 9.14 -11.76 -2.12
C GLY A 104 8.44 -12.61 -1.07
N ASP A 105 8.92 -12.48 0.17
CA ASP A 105 8.46 -13.24 1.34
C ASP A 105 8.41 -12.41 2.63
N ARG A 106 8.59 -11.09 2.55
CA ARG A 106 8.62 -10.20 3.72
C ARG A 106 7.23 -10.02 4.28
N LEU A 107 7.17 -9.80 5.60
CA LEU A 107 5.91 -9.54 6.27
C LEU A 107 5.44 -8.12 5.95
N LEU A 108 4.33 -8.03 5.22
CA LEU A 108 3.70 -6.78 4.85
C LEU A 108 2.54 -6.45 5.79
N HIS A 109 2.31 -5.16 6.01
CA HIS A 109 1.11 -4.61 6.62
C HIS A 109 -0.07 -4.58 5.67
N TRP A 110 0.19 -4.35 4.37
CA TRP A 110 -0.75 -4.23 3.25
C TRP A 110 -1.62 -2.97 3.25
N ASP A 111 -2.06 -2.50 4.42
CA ASP A 111 -2.99 -1.37 4.54
C ASP A 111 -2.46 -0.25 5.45
N LEU A 112 -1.14 0.00 5.43
CA LEU A 112 -0.57 1.04 6.30
C LEU A 112 -0.72 2.43 5.67
N HIS A 113 -1.67 3.19 6.19
CA HIS A 113 -1.83 4.62 5.93
C HIS A 113 -1.75 5.43 7.24
N TYR A 114 -1.82 6.76 7.16
CA TYR A 114 -1.56 7.61 8.33
C TYR A 114 -2.56 7.42 9.47
N ASP A 115 -3.82 7.09 9.17
CA ASP A 115 -4.83 6.79 10.20
C ASP A 115 -4.61 5.43 10.89
N ASN A 116 -3.92 4.50 10.25
CA ASN A 116 -3.48 3.22 10.82
C ASN A 116 -2.14 3.34 11.57
N VAL A 117 -1.72 4.57 11.88
CA VAL A 117 -0.56 4.85 12.74
C VAL A 117 -0.98 5.78 13.87
N LEU A 118 -0.90 5.30 15.10
CA LEU A 118 -1.34 6.04 16.29
C LEU A 118 -0.17 6.39 17.22
N ALA A 119 -0.29 7.52 17.90
CA ALA A 119 0.68 7.95 18.89
C ALA A 119 0.69 7.01 20.10
N ALA A 120 1.87 6.74 20.65
CA ALA A 120 2.03 5.83 21.78
C ALA A 120 3.11 6.30 22.76
N GLN A 121 3.12 5.71 23.96
CA GLN A 121 4.13 6.00 24.98
C GLN A 121 5.42 5.19 24.76
N ARG A 122 5.27 3.96 24.26
CA ARG A 122 6.38 3.01 24.09
C ARG A 122 7.33 3.42 22.97
N GLU A 123 6.75 3.87 21.86
CA GLU A 123 7.40 4.49 20.72
C GLU A 123 6.52 5.66 20.30
N PRO A 124 7.04 6.73 19.67
CA PRO A 124 6.23 7.89 19.29
C PRO A 124 5.01 7.53 18.43
N TRP A 125 5.15 6.52 17.57
CA TRP A 125 4.16 6.06 16.62
C TRP A 125 4.17 4.54 16.51
N LEU A 126 2.99 3.93 16.43
CA LEU A 126 2.81 2.49 16.25
C LEU A 126 1.73 2.20 15.19
N ALA A 127 2.01 1.23 14.34
CA ALA A 127 1.05 0.70 13.37
C ALA A 127 -0.04 -0.14 14.04
N ILE A 128 -1.26 -0.06 13.50
CA ILE A 128 -2.43 -0.84 13.92
C ILE A 128 -3.11 -1.47 12.70
N ASP A 129 -3.97 -2.45 12.97
CA ASP A 129 -4.84 -3.08 11.96
C ASP A 129 -4.13 -3.68 10.72
N PRO A 130 -3.13 -4.56 10.91
CA PRO A 130 -2.44 -5.19 9.78
C PRO A 130 -3.34 -6.18 9.03
N GLN A 131 -3.22 -6.19 7.71
CA GLN A 131 -3.83 -7.17 6.80
C GLN A 131 -2.73 -8.06 6.19
N PRO A 132 -2.13 -8.98 6.98
CA PRO A 132 -0.81 -9.53 6.70
C PRO A 132 -0.73 -10.24 5.34
N LEU A 133 0.37 -10.00 4.65
CA LEU A 133 0.75 -10.67 3.41
C LEU A 133 2.25 -10.99 3.44
N ALA A 134 2.63 -12.14 2.88
CA ALA A 134 4.00 -12.46 2.52
C ALA A 134 4.30 -11.88 1.14
N GLY A 135 5.20 -10.91 1.03
CA GLY A 135 5.48 -10.30 -0.27
C GLY A 135 6.66 -9.35 -0.34
N ASP A 136 6.68 -8.56 -1.40
CA ASP A 136 7.68 -7.54 -1.68
C ASP A 136 7.32 -6.23 -0.95
N PRO A 137 8.23 -5.64 -0.15
CA PRO A 137 7.97 -4.36 0.53
C PRO A 137 7.60 -3.20 -0.41
N CYS A 138 7.95 -3.29 -1.69
CA CYS A 138 7.55 -2.32 -2.71
C CYS A 138 6.02 -2.22 -2.90
N PHE A 139 5.25 -3.24 -2.49
CA PHE A 139 3.79 -3.27 -2.59
C PHE A 139 3.06 -2.44 -1.52
N GLU A 140 3.79 -1.86 -0.56
CA GLU A 140 3.26 -1.18 0.63
C GLU A 140 3.00 0.33 0.43
N LEU A 141 3.43 0.92 -0.68
CA LEU A 141 3.54 2.38 -0.77
C LEU A 141 2.19 3.07 -1.01
N MET A 142 1.36 2.47 -1.85
CA MET A 142 0.14 3.09 -2.37
C MET A 142 -0.89 3.51 -1.30
N PRO A 143 -1.16 2.76 -0.21
CA PRO A 143 -2.08 3.24 0.84
C PRO A 143 -1.69 4.61 1.41
N ALA A 144 -0.39 4.87 1.59
CA ALA A 144 0.10 6.17 2.05
C ALA A 144 0.09 7.25 0.95
N LEU A 145 0.23 6.87 -0.33
CA LEU A 145 0.10 7.81 -1.45
C LEU A 145 -1.33 8.31 -1.64
N HIS A 146 -2.31 7.43 -1.42
CA HIS A 146 -3.75 7.73 -1.49
C HIS A 146 -4.25 8.55 -0.28
N ASN A 147 -3.84 8.19 0.94
CA ASN A 147 -4.37 8.83 2.15
C ASN A 147 -4.06 10.34 2.21
N ARG A 148 -4.95 11.13 2.81
CA ARG A 148 -4.90 12.61 2.79
C ARG A 148 -4.81 13.17 1.35
N TRP A 149 -5.70 12.71 0.47
CA TRP A 149 -5.69 13.14 -0.94
C TRP A 149 -5.97 14.63 -1.12
N ASP A 150 -6.82 15.23 -0.27
CA ASP A 150 -7.10 16.67 -0.32
C ASP A 150 -5.82 17.52 -0.18
N ASP A 151 -4.85 17.07 0.61
CA ASP A 151 -3.55 17.74 0.75
C ASP A 151 -2.71 17.63 -0.53
N VAL A 152 -2.80 16.52 -1.24
CA VAL A 152 -2.15 16.32 -2.55
C VAL A 152 -2.74 17.30 -3.56
N VAL A 153 -4.06 17.38 -3.63
CA VAL A 153 -4.79 18.30 -4.52
C VAL A 153 -4.46 19.76 -4.19
N ALA A 154 -4.42 20.10 -2.90
CA ALA A 154 -4.13 21.47 -2.43
C ALA A 154 -2.74 21.98 -2.85
N THR A 155 -1.81 21.10 -3.23
CA THR A 155 -0.50 21.52 -3.76
C THR A 155 -0.57 22.18 -5.15
N GLY A 156 -1.67 21.97 -5.89
CA GLY A 156 -1.84 22.43 -7.27
C GLY A 156 -1.06 21.65 -8.33
N ASP A 157 -0.24 20.66 -7.91
CA ASP A 157 0.51 19.75 -8.77
C ASP A 157 0.51 18.34 -8.16
N VAL A 158 -0.54 17.60 -8.47
CA VAL A 158 -0.80 16.24 -7.95
C VAL A 158 0.36 15.29 -8.29
N ALA A 159 0.84 15.30 -9.53
CA ALA A 159 1.91 14.40 -9.97
C ALA A 159 3.21 14.66 -9.20
N ALA A 160 3.59 15.93 -9.03
CA ALA A 160 4.76 16.27 -8.24
C ALA A 160 4.59 15.91 -6.75
N ALA A 161 3.39 16.09 -6.18
CA ALA A 161 3.10 15.72 -4.80
C ALA A 161 3.18 14.20 -4.56
N VAL A 162 2.56 13.39 -5.42
CA VAL A 162 2.66 11.91 -5.36
C VAL A 162 4.12 11.47 -5.46
N ARG A 163 4.87 12.00 -6.43
CA ARG A 163 6.30 11.69 -6.61
C ARG A 163 7.14 12.07 -5.40
N ARG A 164 6.87 13.22 -4.76
CA ARG A 164 7.59 13.64 -3.54
C ARG A 164 7.35 12.66 -2.37
N ARG A 165 6.10 12.25 -2.13
CA ARG A 165 5.78 11.24 -1.10
C ARG A 165 6.47 9.92 -1.41
N PHE A 166 6.31 9.45 -2.65
CA PHE A 166 6.91 8.20 -3.12
C PHE A 166 8.43 8.17 -2.93
N GLU A 167 9.13 9.20 -3.41
CA GLU A 167 10.60 9.32 -3.28
C GLU A 167 11.03 9.33 -1.80
N ALA A 168 10.32 10.06 -0.94
CA ALA A 168 10.60 10.09 0.48
C ALA A 168 10.43 8.71 1.16
N MET A 169 9.44 7.92 0.73
CA MET A 169 9.23 6.57 1.25
C MET A 169 10.31 5.59 0.77
N ILE A 170 10.62 5.57 -0.53
CA ILE A 170 11.63 4.64 -1.07
C ILE A 170 13.03 4.97 -0.54
N GLU A 171 13.34 6.24 -0.26
CA GLU A 171 14.59 6.68 0.38
C GLU A 171 14.74 6.03 1.76
N VAL A 172 13.70 6.12 2.60
CA VAL A 172 13.71 5.56 3.96
C VAL A 172 13.73 4.03 3.95
N LEU A 173 12.98 3.40 3.03
CA LEU A 173 12.90 1.94 2.90
C LEU A 173 14.10 1.33 2.17
N GLY A 174 14.91 2.14 1.48
CA GLY A 174 16.03 1.67 0.65
C GLY A 174 15.58 0.84 -0.56
N LEU A 175 14.43 1.18 -1.17
CA LEU A 175 13.86 0.42 -2.29
C LEU A 175 14.43 0.86 -3.64
N ASN A 176 14.49 -0.09 -4.58
CA ASN A 176 14.75 0.25 -5.97
C ASN A 176 13.54 1.00 -6.55
N ARG A 177 13.78 2.20 -7.09
CA ARG A 177 12.72 3.08 -7.63
C ARG A 177 11.83 2.42 -8.68
N GLN A 178 12.43 1.72 -9.65
CA GLN A 178 11.66 1.12 -10.74
C GLN A 178 10.76 -0.01 -10.24
N ARG A 179 11.30 -0.84 -9.37
CA ARG A 179 10.55 -1.92 -8.72
C ARG A 179 9.44 -1.39 -7.81
N ALA A 180 9.72 -0.33 -7.05
CA ALA A 180 8.74 0.35 -6.21
C ALA A 180 7.59 0.95 -7.04
N ALA A 181 7.89 1.57 -8.18
CA ALA A 181 6.88 2.10 -9.08
C ALA A 181 6.03 0.97 -9.68
N GLY A 182 6.67 -0.12 -10.14
CA GLY A 182 5.95 -1.28 -10.69
C GLY A 182 5.01 -1.95 -9.69
N TRP A 183 5.43 -2.17 -8.44
CA TRP A 183 4.51 -2.71 -7.42
C TRP A 183 3.45 -1.70 -6.95
N THR A 184 3.73 -0.39 -7.02
CA THR A 184 2.70 0.63 -6.81
C THR A 184 1.65 0.58 -7.91
N LEU A 185 2.04 0.42 -9.18
CA LEU A 185 1.12 0.18 -10.29
C LEU A 185 0.35 -1.14 -10.11
N GLY A 186 0.99 -2.18 -9.57
CA GLY A 186 0.29 -3.42 -9.19
C GLY A 186 -0.76 -3.20 -8.09
N ARG A 187 -0.51 -2.30 -7.15
CA ARG A 187 -1.51 -1.92 -6.15
C ARG A 187 -2.67 -1.12 -6.77
N VAL A 188 -2.36 -0.20 -7.69
CA VAL A 188 -3.38 0.50 -8.48
C VAL A 188 -4.26 -0.51 -9.21
N LEU A 189 -3.69 -1.48 -9.92
CA LEU A 189 -4.44 -2.55 -10.55
C LEU A 189 -5.37 -3.25 -9.56
N GLN A 190 -4.88 -3.64 -8.39
CA GLN A 190 -5.71 -4.32 -7.41
C GLN A 190 -6.93 -3.50 -7.00
N ASN A 191 -6.73 -2.23 -6.67
CA ASN A 191 -7.83 -1.38 -6.23
C ASN A 191 -8.84 -1.18 -7.35
N CYS A 192 -8.37 -0.98 -8.60
CA CYS A 192 -9.23 -0.90 -9.77
C CYS A 192 -10.05 -2.18 -9.99
N LEU A 193 -9.45 -3.36 -9.78
CA LEU A 193 -10.16 -4.63 -9.91
C LEU A 193 -11.27 -4.77 -8.86
N TRP A 194 -11.02 -4.36 -7.62
CA TRP A 194 -12.03 -4.33 -6.55
C TRP A 194 -13.19 -3.38 -6.89
N ASP A 195 -12.89 -2.15 -7.31
CA ASP A 195 -13.93 -1.18 -7.70
C ASP A 195 -14.80 -1.73 -8.84
N ILE A 196 -14.19 -2.38 -9.83
CA ILE A 196 -14.89 -2.97 -10.97
C ILE A 196 -15.68 -4.23 -10.58
N GLU A 197 -15.20 -5.01 -9.60
CA GLU A 197 -15.94 -6.13 -9.02
C GLU A 197 -17.20 -5.63 -8.30
N ASP A 198 -17.10 -4.49 -7.60
CA ASP A 198 -18.21 -3.80 -6.93
C ASP A 198 -19.18 -3.09 -7.90
N GLY A 199 -18.84 -3.06 -9.19
CA GLY A 199 -19.73 -2.64 -10.28
C GLY A 199 -19.35 -1.32 -10.95
N GLU A 200 -18.22 -0.73 -10.58
CA GLU A 200 -17.73 0.48 -11.24
C GLU A 200 -17.32 0.20 -12.70
N THR A 201 -17.62 1.14 -13.59
CA THR A 201 -17.29 1.06 -15.02
C THR A 201 -16.22 2.05 -15.45
N GLU A 202 -15.70 2.80 -14.50
CA GLU A 202 -14.64 3.79 -14.66
C GLU A 202 -13.60 3.61 -13.55
N LEU A 203 -12.34 3.91 -13.83
CA LEU A 203 -11.29 3.89 -12.82
C LEU A 203 -11.42 5.11 -11.90
N ASN A 204 -11.20 4.90 -10.59
CA ASN A 204 -11.14 5.97 -9.61
C ASN A 204 -10.03 6.99 -9.94
N ASP A 205 -10.36 8.28 -9.90
CA ASP A 205 -9.47 9.39 -10.27
C ASP A 205 -8.14 9.40 -9.48
N VAL A 206 -8.15 8.98 -8.22
CA VAL A 206 -6.92 8.87 -7.41
C VAL A 206 -6.01 7.80 -7.96
N GLN A 207 -6.56 6.63 -8.30
CA GLN A 207 -5.79 5.51 -8.85
C GLN A 207 -5.18 5.90 -10.20
N VAL A 208 -5.95 6.59 -11.04
CA VAL A 208 -5.47 7.13 -12.32
C VAL A 208 -4.33 8.11 -12.10
N ALA A 209 -4.51 9.11 -11.23
CA ALA A 209 -3.51 10.13 -10.97
C ALA A 209 -2.20 9.56 -10.39
N VAL A 210 -2.27 8.60 -9.47
CA VAL A 210 -1.07 7.95 -8.93
C VAL A 210 -0.36 7.11 -9.99
N ALA A 211 -1.10 6.34 -10.78
CA ALA A 211 -0.49 5.56 -11.85
C ALA A 211 0.19 6.46 -12.88
N GLU A 212 -0.48 7.50 -13.37
CA GLU A 212 0.10 8.46 -14.33
C GLU A 212 1.33 9.18 -13.77
N ALA A 213 1.34 9.49 -12.46
CA ALA A 213 2.51 10.09 -11.83
C ALA A 213 3.75 9.18 -11.86
N LEU A 214 3.55 7.86 -11.84
CA LEU A 214 4.63 6.87 -11.67
C LEU A 214 4.86 5.98 -12.90
N ILE A 215 4.03 6.09 -13.95
CA ILE A 215 4.03 5.17 -15.09
C ILE A 215 5.39 5.11 -15.80
N ASP A 216 6.03 6.26 -15.99
CA ASP A 216 7.36 6.36 -16.64
C ASP A 216 8.51 5.90 -15.74
N TRP A 217 8.23 5.57 -14.48
CA TRP A 217 9.21 5.05 -13.53
C TRP A 217 9.09 3.54 -13.34
N GLY A 218 7.98 2.94 -13.76
CA GLY A 218 7.77 1.49 -13.74
C GLY A 218 8.57 0.74 -14.82
N PRO A 219 8.50 -0.60 -14.82
CA PRO A 219 8.98 -1.42 -15.93
C PRO A 219 8.20 -1.21 -17.24
#